data_AF-A0A8C7Y7W6-F1
#
_entry.id   AF-A0A8C7Y7W6-F1
#
_cell.length_a   1.000
_cell.length_b   1.000
_cell.length_c   1.000
_cell.angle_alpha   90.00
_cell.angle_beta   90.00
_cell.angle_gamma   90.00
#
_symmetry.space_group_name_H-M   'P 1'
#
loop_
_entity.id
_entity.type
_entity.pdbx_description
1 polymer ?
#
loop_
_entity_poly.entity_id
_entity_poly.type
_entity_poly.pdbx_seq_one_letter_code
_entity_poly.pdbx_strand_id
1 'polypeptide(L)'
;SGKNEETSGVLWLEMAERAALLESFLNCHVCSETFNDPVTLSCNHNFCWSCLQKFWEQTQNKNCPICKRKSSKDFPLVCRKHPG
;
A
#
# COMPACT_ATOMS: atom_id res chain seq x y z
N SER A 1 36.86 -24.49 -6.57
CA SER A 1 36.04 -24.18 -5.39
C SER A 1 35.33 -22.83 -5.53
N GLY A 2 34.47 -22.64 -6.54
CA GLY A 2 33.82 -21.33 -6.81
C GLY A 2 32.33 -21.41 -7.11
N LYS A 3 31.68 -22.55 -6.83
CA LYS A 3 30.24 -22.75 -7.11
C LYS A 3 29.33 -22.32 -5.96
N ASN A 4 29.88 -22.03 -4.79
CA ASN A 4 29.19 -21.75 -3.53
C ASN A 4 28.98 -20.24 -3.27
N GLU A 5 29.88 -19.38 -3.75
CA GLU A 5 29.70 -17.92 -3.68
C GLU A 5 28.64 -17.42 -4.67
N GLU A 6 28.61 -17.99 -5.89
CA GLU A 6 27.63 -17.62 -6.93
C GLU A 6 26.20 -18.02 -6.51
N THR A 7 26.01 -19.19 -5.91
CA THR A 7 24.69 -19.64 -5.39
C THR A 7 24.20 -18.79 -4.22
N SER A 8 25.12 -18.29 -3.39
CA SER A 8 24.76 -17.39 -2.28
C SER A 8 24.35 -16.01 -2.82
N GLY A 9 25.05 -15.50 -3.84
CA GLY A 9 24.72 -14.24 -4.50
C GLY A 9 23.34 -14.24 -5.18
N VAL A 10 22.99 -15.31 -5.91
CA VAL A 10 21.67 -15.42 -6.56
C VAL A 10 20.53 -15.54 -5.55
N LEU A 11 20.72 -16.29 -4.46
CA LEU A 11 19.71 -16.43 -3.41
C LEU A 11 19.42 -15.08 -2.71
N TRP A 12 20.47 -14.28 -2.47
CA TRP A 12 20.31 -12.93 -1.90
C TRP A 12 19.56 -11.99 -2.85
N LEU A 13 19.84 -12.04 -4.16
CA LEU A 13 19.14 -11.24 -5.17
C LEU A 13 17.65 -11.63 -5.22
N GLU A 14 17.33 -12.92 -5.27
CA GLU A 14 15.94 -13.41 -5.26
C GLU A 14 15.20 -12.98 -3.98
N MET A 15 15.85 -13.03 -2.81
CA MET A 15 15.27 -12.57 -1.55
C MET A 15 15.03 -11.06 -1.55
N ALA A 16 15.97 -10.27 -2.06
CA ALA A 16 15.85 -8.81 -2.16
C ALA A 16 14.72 -8.38 -3.10
N GLU A 17 14.59 -9.02 -4.27
CA GLU A 17 13.49 -8.76 -5.21
C GLU A 17 12.14 -9.07 -4.59
N ARG A 18 12.03 -10.21 -3.89
CA ARG A 18 10.80 -10.58 -3.18
C ARG A 18 10.47 -9.61 -2.04
N ALA A 19 11.49 -9.11 -1.33
CA ALA A 19 11.30 -8.10 -0.29
C ALA A 19 10.81 -6.78 -0.89
N ALA A 20 11.41 -6.31 -1.98
CA ALA A 20 11.00 -5.09 -2.68
C ALA A 20 9.56 -5.18 -3.22
N LEU A 21 9.18 -6.35 -3.77
CA LEU A 21 7.80 -6.60 -4.19
C LEU A 21 6.84 -6.55 -2.99
N LEU A 22 7.20 -7.18 -1.87
CA LEU A 22 6.38 -7.15 -0.66
C LEU A 22 6.21 -5.72 -0.14
N GLU A 23 7.29 -4.94 -0.09
CA GLU A 23 7.24 -3.52 0.29
C GLU A 23 6.28 -2.72 -0.60
N SER A 24 6.25 -2.99 -1.92
CA SER A 24 5.33 -2.32 -2.83
C SER A 24 3.85 -2.55 -2.49
N PHE A 25 3.50 -3.72 -1.95
CA PHE A 25 2.14 -4.03 -1.49
C PHE A 25 1.78 -3.41 -0.14
N LEU A 26 2.79 -2.96 0.64
CA LEU A 26 2.62 -2.36 1.96
C LEU A 26 2.63 -0.82 1.91
N ASN A 27 2.80 -0.24 0.72
CA ASN A 27 2.94 1.20 0.54
C ASN A 27 1.67 1.84 -0.04
N CYS A 28 1.40 3.06 0.40
CA CYS A 28 0.30 3.89 -0.06
C CYS A 28 0.59 4.46 -1.46
N HIS A 29 -0.28 4.20 -2.42
CA HIS A 29 -0.14 4.72 -3.80
C HIS A 29 -0.19 6.26 -3.93
N VAL A 30 -0.52 6.99 -2.86
CA VAL A 30 -0.56 8.47 -2.88
C VAL A 30 0.74 9.08 -2.38
N CYS A 31 1.36 8.55 -1.32
CA CYS A 31 2.61 9.08 -0.77
C CYS A 31 3.83 8.20 -1.00
N SER A 32 3.65 7.00 -1.54
CA SER A 32 4.69 5.97 -1.77
C SER A 32 5.38 5.43 -0.50
N GLU A 33 4.91 5.83 0.68
CA GLU A 33 5.38 5.35 1.98
C GLU A 33 4.53 4.18 2.49
N THR A 34 5.05 3.42 3.44
CA THR A 34 4.28 2.38 4.17
C THR A 34 2.99 2.95 4.74
N PHE A 35 1.91 2.19 4.68
CA PHE A 35 0.60 2.64 5.15
C PHE A 35 0.63 3.09 6.62
N ASN A 36 0.21 4.33 6.86
CA ASN A 36 -0.10 4.86 8.19
C ASN A 36 -1.62 5.06 8.32
N ASP A 37 -2.23 4.43 9.32
CA ASP A 37 -3.68 4.33 9.49
C ASP A 37 -4.42 3.97 8.18
N PRO A 38 -4.22 2.74 7.67
CA PRO A 38 -4.80 2.33 6.40
C PRO A 38 -6.32 2.34 6.44
N VAL A 39 -6.90 2.92 5.40
CA VAL A 39 -8.33 2.86 5.12
C VAL A 39 -8.60 2.16 3.80
N THR A 40 -9.61 1.29 3.80
CA THR A 40 -10.03 0.55 2.62
C THR A 40 -11.34 1.13 2.09
N LEU A 41 -11.34 1.56 0.83
CA LEU A 41 -12.55 1.98 0.14
C LEU A 41 -13.39 0.77 -0.29
N SER A 42 -14.67 0.98 -0.63
CA SER A 42 -15.55 -0.08 -1.16
C SER A 42 -15.06 -0.69 -2.48
N CYS A 43 -14.08 -0.07 -3.15
CA CYS A 43 -13.39 -0.61 -4.31
C CYS A 43 -12.14 -1.44 -3.97
N ASN A 44 -11.90 -1.73 -2.70
CA ASN A 44 -10.77 -2.52 -2.16
C ASN A 44 -9.38 -1.89 -2.29
N HIS A 45 -9.28 -0.63 -2.70
CA HIS A 45 -8.03 0.10 -2.66
C HIS A 45 -7.76 0.70 -1.27
N ASN A 46 -6.49 0.66 -0.88
CA ASN A 46 -5.99 1.07 0.43
C ASN A 46 -5.18 2.36 0.31
N PHE A 47 -5.31 3.24 1.30
CA PHE A 47 -4.60 4.51 1.39
C PHE A 47 -4.31 4.83 2.86
N CYS A 48 -3.30 5.65 3.14
CA CYS A 48 -3.23 6.32 4.43
C CYS A 48 -4.47 7.22 4.60
N TRP A 49 -5.06 7.25 5.80
CA TRP A 49 -6.23 8.10 6.07
C TRP A 49 -5.98 9.56 5.69
N SER A 50 -4.84 10.11 6.10
CA SER A 50 -4.45 11.49 5.82
C SER A 50 -4.27 11.78 4.32
N CYS A 51 -3.73 10.81 3.57
CA CYS A 51 -3.57 10.93 2.11
C CYS A 51 -4.92 10.96 1.39
N LEU A 52 -5.84 10.08 1.80
CA LEU A 52 -7.17 10.03 1.21
C LEU A 52 -7.96 11.32 1.49
N GLN A 53 -7.90 11.83 2.73
CA GLN A 53 -8.57 13.08 3.09
C GLN A 53 -8.06 14.26 2.27
N LYS A 54 -6.73 14.44 2.18
CA LYS A 54 -6.11 15.49 1.36
C LYS A 54 -6.55 15.40 -0.10
N PHE A 55 -6.59 14.19 -0.67
CA PHE A 55 -7.03 13.99 -2.04
C PHE A 55 -8.50 14.39 -2.25
N TRP A 56 -9.40 14.00 -1.33
CA TRP A 56 -10.82 14.38 -1.42
C TRP A 56 -11.05 15.88 -1.26
N GLU A 57 -10.29 16.53 -0.38
CA GLU A 57 -10.31 17.98 -0.22
C GLU A 57 -9.83 18.70 -1.49
N GLN A 58 -8.73 18.26 -2.08
CA GLN A 58 -8.21 18.86 -3.31
C GLN A 58 -9.13 18.68 -4.52
N THR A 59 -9.74 17.49 -4.66
CA THR A 59 -10.55 17.14 -5.83
C THR A 59 -12.03 17.48 -5.65
N GLN A 60 -12.44 17.91 -4.46
CA GLN A 60 -13.83 18.22 -4.10
C GLN A 60 -14.80 17.07 -4.41
N ASN A 61 -14.32 15.83 -4.36
CA ASN A 61 -15.14 14.63 -4.55
C ASN A 61 -14.59 13.46 -3.72
N LYS A 62 -15.47 12.52 -3.38
CA LYS A 62 -15.12 11.32 -2.60
C LYS A 62 -14.73 10.13 -3.49
N ASN A 63 -14.02 10.34 -4.60
CA ASN A 63 -13.65 9.25 -5.51
C ASN A 63 -12.35 8.55 -5.08
N CYS A 64 -12.19 7.30 -5.48
CA CYS A 64 -10.95 6.56 -5.30
C CYS A 64 -9.81 7.19 -6.13
N PRO A 65 -8.63 7.47 -5.54
CA PRO A 65 -7.47 7.98 -6.28
C PRO A 65 -7.05 7.09 -7.46
N ILE A 66 -7.24 5.77 -7.35
CA ILE A 66 -6.78 4.77 -8.33
C ILE A 66 -7.84 4.55 -9.42
N CYS A 67 -9.00 4.00 -9.06
CA CYS A 67 -10.00 3.56 -10.04
C CYS A 67 -11.15 4.55 -10.27
N LYS A 68 -11.12 5.72 -9.63
CA LYS A 68 -12.11 6.81 -9.74
C LYS A 68 -13.56 6.45 -9.36
N ARG A 69 -13.83 5.22 -8.91
CA ARG A 69 -15.13 4.84 -8.33
C ARG A 69 -15.45 5.70 -7.12
N LYS A 70 -16.69 6.18 -7.05
CA LYS A 70 -17.21 6.97 -5.92
C LYS A 70 -17.21 6.13 -4.64
N SER A 71 -16.67 6.68 -3.56
CA SER A 71 -16.78 6.08 -2.24
C SER A 71 -18.24 6.05 -1.82
N SER A 72 -18.72 4.86 -1.46
CA SER A 72 -20.09 4.62 -1.06
C SER A 72 -20.35 4.96 0.41
N LYS A 73 -19.30 5.16 1.21
CA LYS A 73 -19.36 5.38 2.66
C LYS A 73 -18.76 6.74 3.01
N ASP A 74 -19.43 7.46 3.90
CA ASP A 74 -18.90 8.68 4.50
C ASP A 74 -17.67 8.40 5.38
N PHE A 75 -17.59 7.18 5.93
CA PHE A 75 -16.45 6.67 6.69
C PHE A 75 -15.93 5.38 6.05
N PRO A 76 -14.79 5.43 5.34
CA PRO A 76 -14.04 4.23 4.94
C PRO A 76 -13.77 3.35 6.15
N LEU A 77 -13.75 2.03 5.97
CA LEU A 77 -13.41 1.12 7.05
C LEU A 77 -11.93 1.36 7.40
N VAL A 78 -11.69 1.72 8.66
CA VAL A 78 -10.32 1.75 9.21
C VAL A 78 -9.94 0.31 9.46
N CYS A 79 -8.92 -0.19 8.77
CA CYS A 79 -8.29 -1.46 9.11
C CYS A 79 -7.45 -1.23 10.38
N ARG A 80 -8.12 -1.12 11.55
CA ARG A 80 -7.40 -1.12 12.82
C ARG A 80 -6.82 -2.52 13.01
N LYS A 81 -5.54 -2.59 13.36
CA LYS A 81 -4.97 -3.84 13.84
C LYS A 81 -5.77 -4.27 15.06
N HIS A 82 -6.30 -5.49 15.06
CA HIS A 82 -6.78 -6.11 16.28
C HIS A 82 -5.58 -6.17 17.25
N PRO A 83 -5.67 -5.61 18.46
CA PRO A 83 -4.72 -5.97 19.50
C PRO A 83 -4.97 -7.47 19.79
N GLY A 84 -3.94 -8.28 19.54
CA GLY A 84 -3.90 -9.67 19.97
C GLY A 84 -3.64 -9.76 21.47
#